data_AF-A1ZH48-F1
#
_entry.id   AF-A1ZH48-F1
#
_cell.length_a   1.000
_cell.length_b   1.000
_cell.length_c   1.000
_cell.angle_alpha   90.00
_cell.angle_beta   90.00
_cell.angle_gamma   90.00
#
_symmetry.space_group_name_H-M   'P 1'
#
loop_
_entity.id
_entity.type
_entity.pdbx_description
1 polymer ?
#
loop_
_entity_poly.entity_id
_entity_poly.type
_entity_poly.pdbx_seq_one_letter_code
_entity_poly.pdbx_strand_id
1 'polypeptide(L)' 'MPVVALAGKVDIIATENKRLNIDAAFSIVNAPMSLTDALNNVGKLIENTTTNIVSLWISNKASE' A
#
# COMPACT_ATOMS: atom_id res chain seq x y z
N MET A 1 -2.02 -10.02 14.80
CA MET A 1 -2.62 -8.76 14.32
C MET A 1 -2.10 -8.54 12.93
N PRO A 2 -2.95 -8.39 11.90
CA PRO A 2 -2.47 -8.20 10.53
C PRO A 2 -1.73 -6.87 10.38
N VAL A 3 -0.59 -6.88 9.69
CA VAL A 3 0.25 -5.71 9.43
C VAL A 3 0.32 -5.46 7.93
N VAL A 4 -0.10 -4.28 7.51
CA VAL A 4 -0.05 -3.83 6.12
C VAL A 4 0.95 -2.69 5.98
N ALA A 5 1.95 -2.87 5.13
CA ALA A 5 2.97 -1.86 4.85
C ALA A 5 2.56 -0.96 3.69
N LEU A 6 2.71 0.36 3.86
CA LEU A 6 2.65 1.34 2.78
C LEU A 6 4.07 1.87 2.52
N ALA A 7 4.54 1.74 1.27
CA ALA A 7 5.88 2.13 0.87
C ALA A 7 5.86 3.05 -0.35
N GLY A 8 6.90 3.88 -0.52
CA GLY A 8 7.10 4.68 -1.75
C GLY A 8 7.14 3.79 -2.99
N LYS A 9 7.87 2.69 -2.89
CA LYS A 9 8.01 1.64 -3.90
C LYS A 9 8.10 0.29 -3.19
N VAL A 10 7.55 -0.76 -3.81
CA VAL A 10 7.69 -2.13 -3.32
C VAL A 10 8.53 -2.90 -4.33
N ASP A 11 9.78 -3.17 -3.98
CA ASP A 11 10.69 -4.04 -4.73
C ASP A 11 10.85 -5.41 -4.06
N ILE A 12 10.03 -5.68 -3.05
CA ILE A 12 10.20 -6.80 -2.13
C ILE A 12 9.53 -8.05 -2.73
N ILE A 13 10.28 -9.16 -2.75
CA ILE A 13 9.74 -10.49 -3.11
C ILE A 13 8.86 -10.98 -1.96
N ALA A 14 7.70 -11.57 -2.24
CA ALA A 14 6.71 -11.98 -1.24
C ALA A 14 7.27 -12.82 -0.06
N THR A 15 8.37 -13.54 -0.26
CA THR A 15 9.10 -14.29 0.77
C THR A 15 9.67 -13.41 1.89
N GLU A 16 10.09 -12.19 1.58
CA GLU A 16 10.67 -11.25 2.54
C GLU A 16 9.60 -10.60 3.44
N ASN A 17 8.36 -10.45 2.94
CA ASN A 17 7.25 -9.91 3.75
C ASN A 17 6.96 -10.79 4.97
N LYS A 18 6.98 -12.12 4.80
CA LYS A 18 6.81 -13.07 5.91
C LYS A 18 7.92 -12.94 6.96
N ARG A 19 9.17 -12.71 6.53
CA ARG A 19 10.31 -12.49 7.42
C ARG A 19 10.14 -11.23 8.28
N LEU A 20 9.47 -10.21 7.73
CA LEU A 20 9.23 -8.93 8.38
C LEU A 20 7.91 -8.88 9.19
N ASN A 21 7.17 -9.99 9.29
CA ASN A 21 5.81 -10.03 9.86
C ASN A 21 4.86 -9.02 9.17
N ILE A 22 4.99 -8.85 7.85
CA ILE A 22 4.11 -8.04 7.01
C ILE A 22 3.21 -8.98 6.22
N ASP A 23 1.90 -8.82 6.35
CA ASP A 23 0.91 -9.63 5.64
C ASP A 23 0.67 -9.13 4.21
N ALA A 24 0.77 -7.81 4.00
CA ALA A 24 0.64 -7.19 2.68
C ALA A 24 1.48 -5.91 2.58
N ALA A 25 1.97 -5.61 1.38
CA ALA A 25 2.71 -4.39 1.10
C ALA A 25 2.15 -3.70 -0.16
N PHE A 26 1.92 -2.40 -0.07
CA PHE A 26 1.41 -1.58 -1.16
C PHE A 26 2.38 -0.44 -1.47
N SER A 27 2.58 -0.16 -2.75
CA SER A 27 3.25 1.06 -3.19
C SER A 27 2.25 2.20 -3.29
N ILE A 28 2.59 3.36 -2.75
CA ILE A 28 1.79 4.58 -2.89
C ILE A 28 1.93 5.20 -4.28
N VAL A 29 2.97 4.83 -5.03
CA VAL A 29 3.17 5.24 -6.42
C VAL A 29 2.66 4.13 -7.33
N ASN A 30 1.48 4.34 -7.92
CA ASN A 30 0.78 3.32 -8.73
C ASN A 30 0.82 3.58 -10.25
N ALA A 31 1.55 4.61 -10.68
CA ALA A 31 1.74 4.96 -12.09
C ALA A 31 3.12 5.60 -12.31
N PRO A 32 3.67 5.55 -13.54
CA PRO A 32 4.90 6.28 -13.86
C PRO A 32 4.75 7.78 -13.55
N MET A 33 5.61 8.30 -12.69
CA MET A 33 5.71 9.72 -12.35
C MET A 33 7.14 10.08 -11.97
N SER A 34 7.47 11.38 -12.00
CA SER A 34 8.77 11.84 -11.52
C SER A 34 8.87 11.71 -10.00
N LEU A 35 10.09 11.57 -9.48
CA LEU A 35 10.33 11.56 -8.04
C LEU A 35 9.82 12.85 -7.38
N THR A 36 10.02 13.99 -8.04
CA THR A 36 9.55 15.29 -7.58
C THR A 36 8.03 15.34 -7.47
N ASP A 37 7.31 14.81 -8.48
CA ASP A 37 5.85 14.75 -8.44
C ASP A 37 5.36 13.81 -7.33
N ALA A 38 6.02 12.68 -7.12
CA ALA A 38 5.69 11.75 -6.06
C ALA A 38 5.83 12.39 -4.66
N LEU A 39 6.92 13.13 -4.44
CA LEU A 39 7.17 13.86 -3.19
C LEU A 39 6.15 14.99 -2.97
N ASN A 40 5.85 15.76 -4.02
CA ASN A 40 4.88 16.85 -3.96
C ASN A 40 3.45 16.36 -3.69
N ASN A 41 3.12 15.13 -4.07
CA ASN A 41 1.80 14.54 -3.91
C ASN A 41 1.71 13.47 -2.82
N VAL A 42 2.76 13.28 -2.00
CA VAL A 42 2.88 12.13 -1.09
C VAL A 42 1.68 11.97 -0.16
N GLY A 43 1.13 13.07 0.37
CA GLY A 43 -0.04 13.03 1.25
C GLY A 43 -1.27 12.45 0.55
N LYS A 44 -1.56 12.91 -0.68
CA LYS A 44 -2.67 12.42 -1.49
C LYS A 44 -2.47 10.96 -1.91
N LEU A 45 -1.23 10.57 -2.22
CA LEU A 45 -0.90 9.19 -2.58
C LEU A 45 -1.14 8.23 -1.39
N ILE A 46 -0.74 8.62 -0.18
CA ILE A 46 -1.00 7.85 1.05
C ILE A 46 -2.51 7.77 1.32
N GLU A 47 -3.24 8.88 1.23
CA GLU A 47 -4.68 8.94 1.46
C GLU A 47 -5.45 8.03 0.51
N ASN A 48 -5.16 8.12 -0.79
CA ASN A 48 -5.79 7.28 -1.81
C ASN A 48 -5.50 5.79 -1.56
N THR A 49 -4.24 5.45 -1.27
CA THR A 49 -3.83 4.05 -1.02
C THR A 49 -4.53 3.50 0.22
N THR A 50 -4.58 4.28 1.30
CA THR A 50 -5.24 3.90 2.56
C THR A 50 -6.74 3.71 2.36
N THR A 51 -7.39 4.63 1.64
CA THR A 51 -8.82 4.56 1.28
C THR A 51 -9.12 3.27 0.51
N ASN A 52 -8.27 2.90 -0.45
CA ASN A 52 -8.43 1.66 -1.22
C ASN A 52 -8.27 0.42 -0.33
N ILE A 53 -7.26 0.38 0.56
CA ILE A 53 -7.04 -0.74 1.49
C ILE A 53 -8.24 -0.93 2.41
N VAL A 54 -8.75 0.16 3.00
CA VAL A 54 -9.91 0.12 3.89
C VAL A 54 -11.17 -0.31 3.12
N SER A 55 -11.35 0.19 1.91
CA SER A 55 -12.49 -0.20 1.05
C SER A 55 -12.46 -1.68 0.73
N LEU A 56 -11.30 -2.23 0.35
CA LEU A 56 -11.13 -3.67 0.12
C LEU A 56 -11.48 -4.50 1.36
N TRP A 57 -11.03 -4.05 2.54
CA TRP A 57 -11.34 -4.73 3.79
C TRP A 57 -12.83 -4.73 4.12
N ILE A 58 -13.53 -3.61 3.89
CA ILE A 58 -14.97 -3.49 4.09
C ILE A 58 -15.74 -4.33 3.06
N SER A 59 -15.36 -4.29 1.79
CA SER A 59 -16.00 -5.09 0.73
C SER A 59 -15.89 -6.59 0.98
N ASN A 60 -14.75 -7.06 1.52
CA ASN A 60 -14.61 -8.46 1.92
C ASN A 60 -15.58 -8.81 3.06
N LYS A 61 -15.73 -7.95 4.06
CA LYS A 61 -16.69 -8.16 5.17
C LYS A 61 -18.16 -8.18 4.76
N ALA A 62 -18.52 -7.49 3.67
CA ALA A 62 -19.89 -7.52 3.14
C ALA A 62 -20.22 -8.80 2.36
N SER A 63 -19.21 -9.62 2.06
CA SER A 63 -19.34 -10.86 1.28
C SER A 63 -19.29 -12.12 2.16
N GLU A 64 -19.07 -11.97 3.47
CA GLU A 64 -19.13 -13.01 4.52
C GLU A 64 -20.49 -12.98 5.23
#